data_AF-A0A482D7R8-F1
#
_entry.id   AF-A0A482D7R8-F1
#
_cell.length_a   1.000
_cell.length_b   1.000
_cell.length_c   1.000
_cell.angle_alpha   90.00
_cell.angle_beta   90.00
_cell.angle_gamma   90.00
#
_symmetry.space_group_name_H-M   'P 1'
#
loop_
_entity.id
_entity.type
_entity.pdbx_description
1 polymer ?
#
loop_
_entity_poly.entity_id
_entity_poly.type
_entity_poly.pdbx_seq_one_letter_code
_entity_poly.pdbx_strand_id
1 'polypeptide(L)' 'MKKDELKVSSITELQKSLKEARKELINLRAENAQRKLKNVKSIAHKKKEIASILTFIRAKELTNAG' A
#
# COMPACT_ATOMS: atom_id res chain seq x y z
N MET A 1 -4.10 -3.34 6.05
CA MET A 1 -5.43 -3.27 5.39
C MET A 1 -6.03 -4.65 5.19
N LYS A 2 -7.34 -4.80 5.37
CA LYS A 2 -8.06 -6.00 4.95
C LYS A 2 -8.27 -5.94 3.43
N LYS A 3 -8.05 -7.07 2.75
CA LYS A 3 -8.18 -7.16 1.28
C LYS A 3 -9.59 -6.86 0.79
N ASP A 4 -10.58 -7.03 1.64
CA ASP A 4 -11.99 -6.83 1.32
C ASP A 4 -12.34 -5.35 1.15
N GLU A 5 -11.69 -4.46 1.92
CA GLU A 5 -11.85 -3.01 1.79
C GLU A 5 -11.31 -2.52 0.43
N LEU A 6 -10.17 -3.07 -0.02
CA LEU A 6 -9.56 -2.73 -1.31
C LEU A 6 -10.39 -3.14 -2.53
N LYS A 7 -11.28 -4.14 -2.40
CA LYS A 7 -12.18 -4.55 -3.49
C LYS A 7 -13.30 -3.53 -3.71
N VAL A 8 -13.85 -2.98 -2.62
CA VAL A 8 -15.00 -2.08 -2.66
C VAL A 8 -14.57 -0.66 -3.03
N SER A 9 -13.36 -0.25 -2.66
CA SER A 9 -12.83 1.08 -2.97
C SER A 9 -12.77 1.39 -4.48
N SER A 10 -12.98 2.67 -4.80
CA SER A 10 -12.80 3.22 -6.14
C SER A 10 -11.32 3.33 -6.52
N ILE A 11 -11.01 3.45 -7.83
CA ILE A 11 -9.62 3.61 -8.30
C ILE A 11 -8.96 4.85 -7.68
N THR A 12 -9.71 5.95 -7.52
CA THR A 12 -9.23 7.20 -6.93
C THR A 12 -8.89 7.04 -5.44
N GLU A 13 -9.71 6.31 -4.68
CA GLU A 13 -9.42 5.97 -3.29
C GLU A 13 -8.20 5.06 -3.16
N LEU A 14 -8.09 4.04 -4.02
CA LEU A 14 -6.92 3.16 -4.05
C LEU A 14 -5.63 3.94 -4.35
N GLN A 15 -5.68 4.92 -5.25
CA GLN A 15 -4.56 5.81 -5.52
C GLN A 15 -4.21 6.71 -4.34
N LYS A 16 -5.20 7.17 -3.57
CA LYS A 16 -4.98 7.94 -2.33
C LYS A 16 -4.30 7.07 -1.28
N SER A 17 -4.82 5.87 -1.02
CA SER A 17 -4.22 4.91 -0.10
C SER A 17 -2.80 4.50 -0.53
N LEU A 18 -2.54 4.39 -1.84
CA LEU A 18 -1.19 4.14 -2.36
C LEU A 18 -0.20 5.25 -2.00
N LYS A 19 -0.61 6.53 -2.12
CA LYS A 19 0.24 7.67 -1.75
C LYS A 19 0.54 7.68 -0.25
N GLU A 20 -0.47 7.43 0.57
CA GLU A 20 -0.32 7.36 2.02
C GLU A 20 0.61 6.21 2.43
N ALA A 21 0.40 5.00 1.89
CA ALA A 21 1.23 3.83 2.19
C ALA A 21 2.69 4.03 1.75
N ARG A 22 2.95 4.74 0.64
CA ARG A 22 4.31 5.11 0.21
C ARG A 22 4.96 6.11 1.17
N LYS A 23 4.21 7.11 1.64
CA LYS A 23 4.71 8.07 2.63
C LYS A 23 5.10 7.38 3.93
N GLU A 24 4.25 6.46 4.39
CA GLU A 24 4.49 5.67 5.59
C GLU A 24 5.71 4.75 5.42
N LEU A 25 5.90 4.14 4.24
CA LEU A 25 7.11 3.35 3.95
C LEU A 25 8.40 4.19 4.05
N ILE A 26 8.38 5.45 3.61
CA ILE A 26 9.52 6.36 3.74
C ILE A 26 9.79 6.64 5.23
N ASN A 27 8.76 6.92 6.01
CA ASN A 27 8.88 7.14 7.45
C ASN A 27 9.46 5.90 8.16
N LEU A 28 8.93 4.71 7.88
CA LEU A 28 9.44 3.45 8.44
C LEU A 28 10.90 3.20 8.07
N ARG A 29 11.31 3.55 6.84
CA ARG A 29 12.72 3.47 6.42
C ARG A 29 13.60 4.46 7.18
N ALA A 30 13.12 5.68 7.40
CA ALA A 30 13.84 6.69 8.17
C ALA A 30 13.99 6.27 9.65
N GLU A 31 12.93 5.75 10.26
CA GLU A 31 12.96 5.21 11.63
C GLU A 31 13.89 4.01 11.76
N ASN A 32 13.90 3.12 10.76
CA ASN A 32 14.82 2.00 10.70
C ASN A 32 16.28 2.45 10.57
N ALA A 33 16.55 3.46 9.75
CA ALA A 33 17.88 4.06 9.63
C ALA A 33 18.35 4.68 10.97
N GLN A 34 17.44 5.29 11.72
CA GLN A 34 17.70 5.80 13.07
C GLN A 34 17.77 4.70 14.15
N ARG A 35 17.62 3.41 13.79
CA ARG A 35 17.51 2.26 14.72
C ARG A 35 16.40 2.40 15.76
N LYS A 36 15.37 3.21 15.49
CA LYS A 36 14.22 3.44 16.38
C LYS A 36 13.04 2.51 16.08
N LEU A 37 13.12 1.76 14.98
CA LEU A 37 12.03 0.90 14.54
C LEU A 37 11.99 -0.39 15.39
N LYS A 38 10.96 -0.52 16.22
CA LYS A 38 10.75 -1.70 17.08
C LYS A 38 10.46 -2.98 16.30
N ASN A 39 9.86 -2.87 15.10
CA ASN A 39 9.47 -4.01 14.29
C ASN A 39 9.85 -3.81 12.82
N VAL A 40 10.97 -4.41 12.41
CA VAL A 40 11.47 -4.35 11.02
C VAL A 40 10.52 -5.03 10.02
N LYS A 41 9.70 -6.01 10.46
CA LYS A 41 8.73 -6.68 9.59
C LYS A 41 7.64 -5.72 9.10
N SER A 42 7.38 -4.62 9.81
CA SER A 42 6.44 -3.57 9.37
C SER A 42 6.77 -3.03 7.97
N ILE A 43 8.04 -2.90 7.62
CA ILE A 43 8.50 -2.48 6.28
C ILE A 43 8.06 -3.51 5.23
N ALA A 44 8.25 -4.79 5.51
CA ALA A 44 7.84 -5.87 4.60
C ALA A 44 6.31 -5.93 4.45
N HIS A 45 5.57 -5.79 5.54
CA HIS A 45 4.11 -5.70 5.50
C HIS A 45 3.62 -4.50 4.68
N LYS A 46 4.21 -3.32 4.88
CA LYS A 46 3.87 -2.11 4.13
C LYS A 46 4.18 -2.24 2.63
N LYS A 47 5.30 -2.89 2.26
CA LYS A 47 5.60 -3.23 0.86
C LYS A 47 4.53 -4.16 0.25
N LYS A 48 4.10 -5.19 0.98
CA LYS A 48 3.06 -6.12 0.54
C LYS A 48 1.71 -5.43 0.37
N GLU A 49 1.39 -4.50 1.25
CA GLU A 49 0.19 -3.64 1.16
C GLU A 49 0.21 -2.79 -0.11
N ILE A 50 1.32 -2.10 -0.39
CA ILE A 50 1.52 -1.34 -1.65
C ILE A 50 1.36 -2.23 -2.89
N ALA A 51 1.99 -3.41 -2.90
CA ALA A 51 1.89 -4.34 -4.01
C ALA A 51 0.43 -4.78 -4.22
N SER A 52 -0.29 -5.08 -3.14
CA SER A 52 -1.70 -5.48 -3.22
C SER A 52 -2.57 -4.37 -3.79
N ILE A 53 -2.39 -3.11 -3.35
CA ILE A 53 -3.12 -1.95 -3.88
C ILE A 53 -2.88 -1.79 -5.38
N LEU A 54 -1.62 -1.88 -5.83
CA LEU A 54 -1.27 -1.79 -7.25
C LEU A 54 -1.92 -2.90 -8.08
N THR A 55 -1.93 -4.13 -7.56
CA THR A 55 -2.62 -5.25 -8.23
C THR A 55 -4.11 -4.99 -8.37
N PHE A 56 -4.77 -4.47 -7.34
CA PHE A 56 -6.20 -4.13 -7.41
C PHE A 56 -6.51 -2.99 -8.38
N ILE A 57 -5.69 -1.94 -8.39
CA ILE A 57 -5.81 -0.85 -9.38
C ILE A 57 -5.72 -1.44 -10.79
N ARG A 58 -4.69 -2.25 -11.05
CA ARG A 58 -4.49 -2.85 -12.37
C ARG A 58 -5.62 -3.79 -12.78
N ALA A 59 -6.13 -4.58 -11.84
CA ALA A 59 -7.27 -5.45 -12.09
C ALA A 59 -8.52 -4.65 -12.45
N LYS A 60 -8.81 -3.54 -11.75
CA LYS A 60 -9.93 -2.64 -12.06
C LYS A 60 -9.77 -1.96 -13.42
N GLU A 61 -8.56 -1.51 -13.77
CA GLU A 61 -8.27 -0.94 -15.09
C GLU A 61 -8.55 -1.93 -16.22
N LEU A 62 -8.13 -3.19 -16.05
CA LEU A 62 -8.37 -4.25 -17.04
C LEU A 62 -9.85 -4.59 -17.18
N THR A 63 -10.62 -4.60 -16.08
CA THR A 63 -12.07 -4.84 -16.13
C THR A 63 -12.84 -3.68 -16.75
N ASN A 64 -12.35 -2.44 -16.65
CA ASN A 64 -13.00 -1.27 -17.22
C ASN A 64 -12.68 -1.07 -18.71
N ALA A 65 -11.68 -1.80 -19.24
CA ALA A 65 -11.21 -1.70 -20.62
C ALA A 65 -11.81 -2.78 -21.54
N GLY A 66 -12.61 -3.71 -21.01
CA GLY A 66 -13.35 -4.72 -21.77
C GLY A 66 -14.86 -4.48 -21.67
#